data_AF-A0A5E4PIM1-F1
#
_entry.id   AF-A0A5E4PIM1-F1
#
_cell.length_a   1.000
_cell.length_b   1.000
_cell.length_c   1.000
_cell.angle_alpha   90.00
_cell.angle_beta   90.00
_cell.angle_gamma   90.00
#
_symmetry.space_group_name_H-M   'P 1'
#
loop_
_entity.id
_entity.type
_entity.pdbx_description
1 polymer ?
#
loop_
_entity_poly.entity_id
_entity_poly.type
_entity_poly.pdbx_seq_one_letter_code
_entity_poly.pdbx_strand_id
1 'polypeptide(L)'
;MQVRLVRDVVAELTEKLNVLFGHFGAINPEPQASDILSILKKMESDLTFNQLRRLLVEYKNCEENSSPSALRAFYEFLKQRWERIDKTDLVYPLSSRTAVSQSCVILATVLSVMDSKPVYDILMPTLTSSEHVFPGQGDLSALRLHEFILGEDDSPLAVEHCFQYLENRYQMTGTHAFSGQASRLSRLRQKPYPLKKHLTLNEERMIRQHSQQACEYYDTLVLNENTARYKAAFLESLKSDHYQVTASYGAEGTSRLLDHLLANQKSPFDLSNLLVEYLPRHHWPIFMNAISRTELFRIVMGIDLPHLRRSYRNLEEFKRVQLQDADQILSKLVQFKPAFASESNLRAYLLCLLEAYDQSREEGPEFKSDAGQYIGSLFSLAFSRSDKLRASQVFRDFLLSDPPWPLADLAGYLRKNNLLDKHWGPLTTMTHFGNNTLPTLVLMAMDMGRQFELKKTSTQKRTQ
;
A
#
# COMPACT_ATOMS: atom_id res chain seq x y z
N MET A 1 -38.75 8.37 19.46
CA MET A 1 -37.41 8.59 18.90
C MET A 1 -37.27 10.07 18.63
N GLN A 2 -36.33 10.74 19.27
CA GLN A 2 -36.05 12.15 18.99
C GLN A 2 -35.46 12.21 17.57
N VAL A 3 -36.05 13.02 16.69
CA VAL A 3 -35.52 13.22 15.34
C VAL A 3 -34.18 13.93 15.50
N ARG A 4 -33.10 13.25 15.08
CA ARG A 4 -31.75 13.76 15.15
C ARG A 4 -31.37 14.31 13.77
N LEU A 5 -30.66 15.42 13.73
CA LEU A 5 -30.20 15.99 12.46
C LEU A 5 -28.84 15.41 12.07
N VAL A 6 -28.50 15.43 10.78
CA VAL A 6 -27.19 14.97 10.29
C VAL A 6 -26.05 15.76 10.94
N ARG A 7 -26.19 17.09 11.08
CA ARG A 7 -25.20 17.91 11.79
C ARG A 7 -24.92 17.45 13.23
N ASP A 8 -25.92 16.92 13.94
CA ASP A 8 -25.76 16.45 15.33
C ASP A 8 -24.98 15.13 15.39
N VAL A 9 -25.13 14.30 14.35
CA VAL A 9 -24.34 13.06 14.17
C VAL A 9 -22.88 13.42 13.84
N VAL A 10 -22.68 14.36 12.92
CA VAL A 10 -21.34 14.85 12.54
C VAL A 10 -20.63 15.51 13.72
N ALA A 11 -21.34 16.27 14.55
CA ALA A 11 -20.82 16.88 15.76
C ALA A 11 -20.34 15.81 16.77
N GLU A 12 -21.17 14.80 17.05
CA GLU A 12 -20.77 13.68 17.92
C GLU A 12 -19.55 12.93 17.37
N LEU A 13 -19.53 12.63 16.07
CA LEU A 13 -18.39 11.97 15.43
C LEU A 13 -17.12 12.80 15.59
N THR A 14 -17.20 14.10 15.31
CA THR A 14 -16.07 15.02 15.43
C THR A 14 -15.57 15.10 16.87
N GLU A 15 -16.45 15.14 17.86
CA GLU A 15 -16.10 15.12 19.28
C GLU A 15 -15.37 13.83 19.67
N LYS A 16 -15.92 12.67 19.34
CA LYS A 16 -15.30 11.36 19.65
C LYS A 16 -13.92 11.22 19.00
N LEU A 17 -13.77 11.67 17.75
CA LEU A 17 -12.50 11.63 17.04
C LEU A 17 -11.47 12.61 17.65
N ASN A 18 -11.90 13.80 18.09
CA ASN A 18 -11.04 14.75 18.81
C ASN A 18 -10.54 14.19 20.16
N VAL A 19 -11.39 13.43 20.88
CA VAL A 19 -10.98 12.76 22.12
C VAL A 19 -9.89 11.72 21.84
N LEU A 20 -10.01 11.00 20.73
CA LEU A 20 -9.09 9.93 20.38
C LEU A 20 -7.70 10.44 19.95
N PHE A 21 -7.61 11.56 19.23
CA PHE A 21 -6.36 12.02 18.63
C PHE A 21 -5.73 13.26 19.29
N GLY A 22 -6.34 13.79 20.35
CA GLY A 22 -6.17 15.22 20.62
C GLY A 22 -6.73 16.03 19.44
N HIS A 23 -6.59 17.36 19.43
CA HIS A 23 -7.00 18.12 18.24
C HIS A 23 -6.36 17.50 16.99
N PHE A 24 -7.18 17.18 15.97
CA PHE A 24 -6.88 16.45 14.71
C PHE A 24 -5.56 16.76 13.96
N GLY A 25 -4.71 17.67 14.46
CA GLY A 25 -3.46 18.13 13.87
C GLY A 25 -2.17 17.47 14.40
N ALA A 26 -2.21 16.58 15.39
CA ALA A 26 -1.01 15.91 15.92
C ALA A 26 -1.05 14.39 15.69
N ILE A 27 -1.02 13.97 14.43
CA ILE A 27 -0.66 12.59 14.11
C ILE A 27 0.78 12.41 14.58
N ASN A 28 0.99 11.58 15.62
CA ASN A 28 2.32 11.27 16.12
C ASN A 28 3.22 10.88 14.93
N PRO A 29 4.45 11.40 14.84
CA PRO A 29 5.36 10.99 13.78
C PRO A 29 5.55 9.49 13.89
N GLU A 30 4.97 8.74 12.96
CA GLU A 30 5.25 7.33 12.83
C GLU A 30 6.77 7.14 12.71
N PRO A 31 7.32 6.04 13.28
CA PRO A 31 8.71 5.70 13.11
C PRO A 31 9.08 5.76 11.63
N GLN A 32 10.29 6.21 11.32
CA GLN A 32 10.78 6.32 9.93
C GLN A 32 10.52 5.00 9.21
N ALA A 33 9.56 5.01 8.27
CA ALA A 33 9.15 3.83 7.54
C ALA A 33 10.32 3.33 6.68
N SER A 34 10.95 2.24 7.09
CA SER A 34 12.11 1.68 6.38
C SER A 34 11.71 0.66 5.32
N ASP A 35 10.49 0.12 5.40
CA ASP A 35 9.95 -0.88 4.48
C ASP A 35 8.73 -0.39 3.71
N ILE A 36 8.46 -1.07 2.59
CA ILE A 36 7.33 -0.74 1.72
C ILE A 36 5.99 -0.87 2.44
N LEU A 37 5.81 -1.87 3.30
CA LEU A 37 4.54 -2.09 3.99
C LEU A 37 4.18 -0.89 4.86
N SER A 38 5.14 -0.37 5.62
CA SER A 38 4.97 0.81 6.48
C SER A 38 4.64 2.06 5.65
N ILE A 39 5.28 2.23 4.50
CA ILE A 39 4.97 3.29 3.54
C ILE A 39 3.51 3.18 3.07
N LEU A 40 3.07 1.99 2.64
CA LEU A 40 1.69 1.78 2.16
C LEU A 40 0.65 1.94 3.27
N LYS A 41 0.94 1.47 4.49
CA LYS A 41 0.08 1.64 5.67
C LYS A 41 -0.17 3.10 5.97
N LYS A 42 0.88 3.92 5.94
CA LYS A 42 0.78 5.36 6.12
C LYS A 42 -0.06 6.01 5.01
N MET A 43 0.22 5.69 3.75
CA MET A 43 -0.53 6.24 2.62
C MET A 43 -2.03 5.91 2.70
N GLU A 44 -2.40 4.65 2.98
CA GLU A 44 -3.81 4.26 3.15
C GLU A 44 -4.46 5.03 4.30
N SER A 45 -3.76 5.16 5.43
CA SER A 45 -4.24 5.88 6.59
C SER A 45 -4.50 7.35 6.26
N ASP A 46 -3.53 8.04 5.66
CA ASP A 46 -3.63 9.46 5.29
C ASP A 46 -4.75 9.69 4.26
N LEU A 47 -4.85 8.84 3.23
CA LEU A 47 -5.92 8.88 2.23
C LEU A 47 -7.30 8.74 2.88
N THR A 48 -7.47 7.72 3.72
CA THR A 48 -8.73 7.44 4.39
C THR A 48 -9.09 8.55 5.38
N PHE A 49 -8.14 9.09 6.13
CA PHE A 49 -8.37 10.22 7.02
C PHE A 49 -8.78 11.48 6.27
N ASN A 50 -8.11 11.79 5.17
CA ASN A 50 -8.46 12.94 4.34
C ASN A 50 -9.87 12.79 3.75
N GLN A 51 -10.26 11.59 3.32
CA GLN A 51 -11.62 11.30 2.86
C GLN A 51 -12.65 11.53 3.98
N LEU A 52 -12.43 10.95 5.17
CA LEU A 52 -13.33 11.13 6.31
C LEU A 52 -13.46 12.61 6.69
N ARG A 53 -12.34 13.33 6.75
CA ARG A 53 -12.32 14.76 7.09
C ARG A 53 -13.13 15.59 6.09
N ARG A 54 -13.02 15.30 4.79
CA ARG A 54 -13.81 15.98 3.75
C ARG A 54 -15.31 15.75 3.98
N LEU A 55 -15.72 14.50 4.25
CA LEU A 55 -17.12 14.17 4.56
C LEU A 55 -17.62 14.91 5.81
N LEU A 56 -16.84 14.93 6.90
CA LEU A 56 -17.21 15.64 8.11
C LEU A 56 -17.38 17.16 7.87
N VAL A 57 -16.53 17.76 7.04
CA VAL A 57 -16.65 19.18 6.68
C VAL A 57 -17.88 19.45 5.81
N GLU A 58 -18.11 18.61 4.80
CA GLU A 58 -19.23 18.72 3.87
C GLU A 58 -20.58 18.63 4.59
N TYR A 59 -20.71 17.70 5.54
CA TYR A 59 -21.97 17.45 6.26
C TYR A 59 -22.11 18.24 7.58
N LYS A 60 -21.12 19.08 7.95
CA LYS A 60 -21.11 19.81 9.22
C LYS A 60 -22.36 20.67 9.46
N ASN A 61 -22.91 21.26 8.40
CA ASN A 61 -24.08 22.15 8.47
C ASN A 61 -25.32 21.55 7.78
N CYS A 62 -25.37 20.21 7.65
CA CYS A 62 -26.49 19.53 7.01
C CYS A 62 -27.70 19.47 7.97
N GLU A 63 -28.78 20.14 7.60
CA GLU A 63 -30.04 20.22 8.36
C GLU A 63 -31.03 19.08 8.04
N GLU A 64 -30.61 18.09 7.24
CA GLU A 64 -31.46 16.93 6.95
C GLU A 64 -31.63 16.03 8.18
N ASN A 65 -32.78 15.34 8.26
CA ASN A 65 -33.01 14.32 9.27
C ASN A 65 -32.04 13.16 9.08
N SER A 66 -31.46 12.66 10.17
CA SER A 66 -30.47 11.60 10.14
C SER A 66 -31.14 10.26 9.80
N SER A 67 -31.16 9.95 8.51
CA SER A 67 -31.67 8.70 7.94
C SER A 67 -30.52 7.94 7.27
N PRO A 68 -30.65 6.61 7.06
CA PRO A 68 -29.65 5.85 6.31
C PRO A 68 -29.37 6.44 4.92
N SER A 69 -30.40 7.01 4.28
CA SER A 69 -30.28 7.74 3.01
C SER A 69 -29.42 9.00 3.13
N ALA A 70 -29.71 9.85 4.12
CA ALA A 70 -28.99 11.11 4.32
C ALA A 70 -27.52 10.89 4.72
N LEU A 71 -27.22 9.76 5.38
CA LEU A 71 -25.86 9.36 5.78
C LEU A 71 -25.17 8.41 4.80
N ARG A 72 -25.73 8.20 3.60
CA ARG A 72 -25.21 7.24 2.62
C ARG A 72 -23.72 7.41 2.33
N ALA A 73 -23.23 8.64 2.25
CA ALA A 73 -21.82 8.91 2.00
C ALA A 73 -20.87 8.30 3.04
N PHE A 74 -21.28 8.24 4.32
CA PHE A 74 -20.50 7.60 5.38
C PHE A 74 -20.50 6.07 5.29
N TYR A 75 -21.64 5.47 4.91
CA TYR A 75 -21.71 4.03 4.65
C TYR A 75 -20.85 3.63 3.45
N GLU A 76 -20.94 4.37 2.34
CA GLU A 76 -20.12 4.13 1.16
C GLU A 76 -18.63 4.33 1.46
N PHE A 77 -18.28 5.31 2.31
CA PHE A 77 -16.90 5.48 2.78
C PHE A 77 -16.36 4.24 3.51
N LEU A 78 -17.11 3.70 4.48
CA LEU A 78 -16.71 2.49 5.20
C LEU A 78 -16.60 1.28 4.26
N LYS A 79 -17.59 1.10 3.38
CA LYS A 79 -17.60 0.03 2.37
C LYS A 79 -16.39 0.13 1.44
N GLN A 80 -16.12 1.31 0.88
CA GLN A 80 -14.99 1.52 -0.02
C GLN A 80 -13.66 1.28 0.68
N ARG A 81 -13.53 1.66 1.95
CA ARG A 81 -12.32 1.34 2.71
C ARG A 81 -12.19 -0.17 2.91
N TRP A 82 -13.26 -0.84 3.32
CA TRP A 82 -13.29 -2.29 3.48
C TRP A 82 -12.80 -3.01 2.22
N GLU A 83 -13.35 -2.64 1.06
CA GLU A 83 -12.94 -3.18 -0.25
C GLU A 83 -11.45 -2.94 -0.57
N ARG A 84 -10.85 -1.84 -0.10
CA ARG A 84 -9.42 -1.54 -0.30
C ARG A 84 -8.49 -2.31 0.62
N ILE A 85 -8.92 -2.60 1.85
CA ILE A 85 -8.07 -3.22 2.86
C ILE A 85 -8.30 -4.73 2.99
N ASP A 86 -9.31 -5.28 2.31
CA ASP A 86 -9.63 -6.71 2.36
C ASP A 86 -8.44 -7.61 1.97
N LYS A 87 -8.17 -8.62 2.81
CA LYS A 87 -6.98 -9.50 2.81
C LYS A 87 -5.64 -8.76 2.69
N THR A 88 -5.54 -7.61 3.36
CA THR A 88 -4.27 -6.91 3.60
C THR A 88 -3.97 -6.88 5.09
N ASP A 89 -2.76 -6.48 5.46
CA ASP A 89 -2.38 -6.28 6.87
C ASP A 89 -3.10 -5.11 7.55
N LEU A 90 -3.91 -4.37 6.79
CA LEU A 90 -4.72 -3.26 7.29
C LEU A 90 -6.15 -3.66 7.63
N VAL A 91 -6.59 -4.90 7.39
CA VAL A 91 -7.94 -5.33 7.81
C VAL A 91 -8.17 -5.05 9.30
N TYR A 92 -9.39 -4.67 9.66
CA TYR A 92 -9.72 -4.23 11.01
C TYR A 92 -9.28 -5.20 12.13
N PRO A 93 -9.39 -6.53 11.97
CA PRO A 93 -8.90 -7.46 12.98
C PRO A 93 -7.39 -7.38 13.25
N LEU A 94 -6.59 -7.14 12.21
CA LEU A 94 -5.13 -7.08 12.29
C LEU A 94 -4.61 -5.68 12.64
N SER A 95 -5.37 -4.63 12.30
CA SER A 95 -4.98 -3.22 12.45
C SER A 95 -5.84 -2.44 13.45
N SER A 96 -6.51 -3.13 14.37
CA SER A 96 -7.56 -2.61 15.26
C SER A 96 -7.16 -1.36 16.07
N ARG A 97 -5.85 -1.17 16.29
CA ARG A 97 -5.28 -0.06 17.06
C ARG A 97 -4.87 1.15 16.23
N THR A 98 -4.80 1.01 14.91
CA THR A 98 -4.42 2.14 14.08
C THR A 98 -5.46 3.24 14.23
N ALA A 99 -4.99 4.48 14.26
CA ALA A 99 -5.84 5.67 14.37
C ALA A 99 -7.00 5.63 13.35
N VAL A 100 -6.68 5.26 12.11
CA VAL A 100 -7.65 5.19 11.03
C VAL A 100 -8.68 4.08 11.26
N SER A 101 -8.29 2.90 11.74
CA SER A 101 -9.21 1.79 12.06
C SER A 101 -10.12 2.14 13.21
N GLN A 102 -9.60 2.73 14.28
CA GLN A 102 -10.40 3.21 15.40
C GLN A 102 -11.40 4.29 14.98
N SER A 103 -11.01 5.19 14.07
CA SER A 103 -11.91 6.21 13.51
C SER A 103 -13.09 5.60 12.77
N CYS A 104 -12.83 4.57 11.94
CA CYS A 104 -13.88 3.84 11.23
C CYS A 104 -14.77 3.04 12.19
N VAL A 105 -14.21 2.46 13.26
CA VAL A 105 -14.99 1.77 14.30
C VAL A 105 -15.92 2.74 15.02
N ILE A 106 -15.43 3.93 15.40
CA ILE A 106 -16.25 4.98 16.01
C ILE A 106 -17.38 5.37 15.07
N LEU A 107 -17.07 5.60 13.79
CA LEU A 107 -18.07 5.91 12.77
C LEU A 107 -19.13 4.80 12.66
N ALA A 108 -18.70 3.55 12.48
CA ALA A 108 -19.60 2.40 12.40
C ALA A 108 -20.45 2.22 13.67
N THR A 109 -19.90 2.53 14.86
CA THR A 109 -20.62 2.48 16.13
C THR A 109 -21.76 3.50 16.18
N VAL A 110 -21.50 4.75 15.77
CA VAL A 110 -22.54 5.79 15.73
C VAL A 110 -23.62 5.43 14.70
N LEU A 111 -23.23 4.92 13.53
CA LEU A 111 -24.18 4.49 12.49
C LEU A 111 -24.99 3.25 12.91
N SER A 112 -24.37 2.32 13.63
CA SER A 112 -25.00 1.10 14.16
C SER A 112 -26.21 1.39 15.05
N VAL A 113 -26.09 2.37 15.95
CA VAL A 113 -27.20 2.80 16.82
C VAL A 113 -28.39 3.33 16.00
N MET A 114 -28.12 3.95 14.85
CA MET A 114 -29.16 4.53 14.01
C MET A 114 -29.90 3.49 13.15
N ASP A 115 -29.16 2.54 12.56
CA ASP A 115 -29.72 1.54 11.65
C ASP A 115 -30.08 0.22 12.35
N SER A 116 -29.83 0.13 13.67
CA SER A 116 -30.02 -1.09 14.46
C SER A 116 -29.30 -2.31 13.87
N LYS A 117 -28.15 -2.09 13.22
CA LYS A 117 -27.28 -3.14 12.65
C LYS A 117 -26.05 -3.34 13.52
N PRO A 118 -25.52 -4.58 13.62
CA PRO A 118 -24.23 -4.82 14.26
C PRO A 118 -23.12 -3.93 13.67
N VAL A 119 -22.17 -3.51 14.51
CA VAL A 119 -21.05 -2.65 14.08
C VAL A 119 -20.25 -3.29 12.95
N TYR A 120 -20.03 -4.61 13.01
CA TYR A 120 -19.27 -5.34 12.00
C TYR A 120 -19.98 -5.43 10.65
N ASP A 121 -21.31 -5.50 10.61
CA ASP A 121 -22.07 -5.52 9.36
C ASP A 121 -21.99 -4.17 8.62
N ILE A 122 -21.73 -3.08 9.34
CA ILE A 122 -21.49 -1.75 8.76
C ILE A 122 -20.01 -1.57 8.38
N LEU A 123 -19.10 -2.04 9.24
CA LEU A 123 -17.67 -1.87 9.10
C LEU A 123 -17.07 -2.77 8.01
N MET A 124 -17.58 -4.00 7.90
CA MET A 124 -17.13 -5.05 6.99
C MET A 124 -18.36 -5.67 6.29
N PRO A 125 -18.97 -4.99 5.31
CA PRO A 125 -20.30 -5.36 4.80
C PRO A 125 -20.41 -6.72 4.11
N THR A 126 -19.29 -7.39 3.82
CA THR A 126 -19.27 -8.77 3.30
C THR A 126 -19.40 -9.81 4.40
N LEU A 127 -19.29 -9.42 5.68
CA LEU A 127 -19.47 -10.27 6.84
C LEU A 127 -20.84 -10.02 7.45
N THR A 128 -21.67 -11.05 7.52
CA THR A 128 -22.96 -10.98 8.20
C THR A 128 -22.81 -11.59 9.60
N SER A 129 -22.83 -10.78 10.65
CA SER A 129 -22.50 -11.24 12.01
C SER A 129 -23.34 -12.44 12.46
N SER A 130 -24.64 -12.43 12.15
CA SER A 130 -25.59 -13.48 12.54
C SER A 130 -25.37 -14.83 11.84
N GLU A 131 -24.67 -14.85 10.72
CA GLU A 131 -24.32 -16.09 9.99
C GLU A 131 -23.13 -16.82 10.64
N HIS A 132 -22.41 -16.15 11.53
CA HIS A 132 -21.17 -16.62 12.14
C HIS A 132 -21.32 -16.77 13.65
N VAL A 133 -21.84 -17.93 14.08
CA VAL A 133 -21.99 -18.28 15.50
C VAL A 133 -20.79 -19.10 16.00
N PHE A 134 -20.18 -18.61 17.07
CA PHE A 134 -19.05 -19.17 17.80
C PHE A 134 -19.56 -19.77 19.13
N PRO A 135 -19.54 -21.11 19.30
CA PRO A 135 -20.12 -21.73 20.48
C PRO A 135 -19.51 -21.23 21.81
N GLY A 136 -20.36 -20.77 22.72
CA GLY A 136 -19.93 -20.20 24.01
C GLY A 136 -19.47 -18.74 23.97
N GLN A 137 -19.28 -18.15 22.79
CA GLN A 137 -18.94 -16.73 22.62
C GLN A 137 -20.09 -15.91 21.99
N GLY A 138 -21.02 -16.55 21.27
CA GLY A 138 -22.15 -15.87 20.63
C GLY A 138 -21.94 -15.74 19.12
N ASP A 139 -22.45 -14.67 18.52
CA ASP A 139 -22.19 -14.37 17.11
C ASP A 139 -20.90 -13.54 16.94
N LEU A 140 -20.56 -13.14 15.71
CA LEU A 140 -19.37 -12.33 15.45
C LEU A 140 -19.37 -11.02 16.25
N SER A 141 -20.53 -10.41 16.50
CA SER A 141 -20.63 -9.12 17.19
C SER A 141 -20.24 -9.17 18.67
N ALA A 142 -20.18 -10.38 19.24
CA ALA A 142 -19.73 -10.61 20.61
C ALA A 142 -18.19 -10.64 20.76
N LEU A 143 -17.45 -10.77 19.65
CA LEU A 143 -15.99 -10.78 19.63
C LEU A 143 -15.43 -9.37 19.48
N ARG A 144 -14.27 -9.10 20.06
CA ARG A 144 -13.46 -7.92 19.76
C ARG A 144 -12.77 -8.08 18.42
N LEU A 145 -12.37 -6.98 17.79
CA LEU A 145 -11.74 -7.00 16.46
C LEU A 145 -10.52 -7.93 16.42
N HIS A 146 -9.66 -7.90 17.43
CA HIS A 146 -8.47 -8.74 17.48
C HIS A 146 -8.73 -10.17 17.98
N GLU A 147 -9.98 -10.58 18.24
CA GLU A 147 -10.29 -11.93 18.71
C GLU A 147 -10.57 -12.93 17.57
N PHE A 148 -10.58 -12.45 16.32
CA PHE A 148 -10.73 -13.27 15.14
C PHE A 148 -9.77 -12.84 14.02
N ILE A 149 -9.57 -13.71 13.06
CA ILE A 149 -8.95 -13.39 11.76
C ILE A 149 -9.91 -13.74 10.64
N LEU A 150 -9.59 -13.35 9.42
CA LEU A 150 -10.37 -13.74 8.24
C LEU A 150 -9.63 -14.86 7.52
N GLY A 151 -10.34 -15.95 7.26
CA GLY A 151 -9.85 -17.06 6.47
C GLY A 151 -9.73 -16.69 4.98
N GLU A 152 -9.18 -17.60 4.19
CA GLU A 152 -9.00 -17.39 2.74
C GLU A 152 -10.35 -17.28 2.00
N ASP A 153 -11.37 -17.94 2.54
CA ASP A 153 -12.77 -17.95 2.10
C ASP A 153 -13.62 -16.83 2.73
N ASP A 154 -12.98 -15.81 3.31
CA ASP A 154 -13.65 -14.68 3.97
C ASP A 154 -14.44 -15.07 5.23
N SER A 155 -14.31 -16.31 5.70
CA SER A 155 -14.97 -16.74 6.94
C SER A 155 -14.20 -16.23 8.17
N PRO A 156 -14.88 -15.65 9.17
CA PRO A 156 -14.22 -15.25 10.40
C PRO A 156 -13.84 -16.48 11.24
N LEU A 157 -12.59 -16.52 11.68
CA LEU A 157 -12.00 -17.58 12.48
C LEU A 157 -11.65 -17.02 13.86
N ALA A 158 -12.43 -17.38 14.88
CA ALA A 158 -12.12 -17.03 16.26
C ALA A 158 -10.79 -17.65 16.68
N VAL A 159 -9.84 -16.82 17.12
CA VAL A 159 -8.45 -17.24 17.37
C VAL A 159 -8.40 -18.27 18.49
N GLU A 160 -9.18 -18.07 19.56
CA GLU A 160 -9.27 -19.02 20.68
C GLU A 160 -9.74 -20.41 20.21
N HIS A 161 -10.78 -20.47 19.38
CA HIS A 161 -11.30 -21.75 18.87
C HIS A 161 -10.30 -22.45 17.94
N CYS A 162 -9.53 -21.69 17.16
CA CYS A 162 -8.46 -22.24 16.35
C CYS A 162 -7.39 -22.93 17.20
N PHE A 163 -6.98 -22.31 18.31
CA PHE A 163 -6.04 -22.93 19.26
C PHE A 163 -6.61 -24.18 19.93
N GLN A 164 -7.89 -24.17 20.33
CA GLN A 164 -8.55 -25.37 20.88
C GLN A 164 -8.55 -26.54 19.88
N TYR A 165 -8.77 -26.24 18.60
CA TYR A 165 -8.69 -27.25 17.53
C TYR A 165 -7.26 -27.77 17.31
N LEU A 166 -6.25 -26.89 17.28
CA LEU A 166 -4.84 -27.27 17.15
C LEU A 166 -4.39 -28.13 18.34
N GLU A 167 -4.76 -27.77 19.56
CA GLU A 167 -4.49 -28.56 20.77
C GLU A 167 -5.05 -29.99 20.66
N ASN A 168 -6.30 -30.13 20.25
CA ASN A 168 -6.92 -31.45 20.01
C ASN A 168 -6.18 -32.24 18.91
N ARG A 169 -5.76 -31.57 17.83
CA ARG A 169 -5.02 -32.20 16.73
C ARG A 169 -3.67 -32.77 17.20
N TYR A 170 -2.88 -31.97 17.94
CA TYR A 170 -1.57 -32.40 18.44
C TYR A 170 -1.66 -33.50 19.51
N GLN A 171 -2.68 -33.46 20.38
CA GLN A 171 -2.93 -34.53 21.36
C GLN A 171 -3.28 -35.88 20.69
N MET A 172 -4.04 -35.85 19.59
CA MET A 172 -4.39 -37.07 18.84
C MET A 172 -3.19 -37.66 18.11
N THR A 173 -2.31 -36.84 17.53
CA THR A 173 -1.12 -37.33 16.82
C THR A 173 0.01 -37.78 17.75
N GLY A 174 0.14 -37.17 18.93
CA GLY A 174 1.19 -37.47 19.90
C GLY A 174 1.08 -38.83 20.61
N THR A 175 -0.07 -39.52 20.51
CA THR A 175 -0.30 -40.81 21.20
C THR A 175 0.14 -42.06 20.40
N HIS A 176 0.78 -41.90 19.24
CA HIS A 176 1.18 -43.05 18.39
C HIS A 176 2.69 -43.35 18.31
N ALA A 177 3.59 -42.52 18.89
CA ALA A 177 5.03 -42.70 18.67
C ALA A 177 5.82 -43.36 19.82
N PHE A 178 5.46 -43.21 21.10
CA PHE A 178 6.28 -43.75 22.20
C PHE A 178 5.44 -44.05 23.45
N SER A 179 4.88 -45.26 23.54
CA SER A 179 4.76 -46.06 24.78
C SER A 179 3.77 -47.20 24.55
N GLY A 180 4.32 -48.40 24.37
CA GLY A 180 3.60 -49.59 24.76
C GLY A 180 3.33 -49.51 26.26
N GLN A 181 2.09 -49.76 26.64
CA GLN A 181 1.58 -49.93 28.01
C GLN A 181 1.17 -48.67 28.79
N ALA A 182 -0.11 -48.71 29.16
CA ALA A 182 -0.74 -48.07 30.31
C ALA A 182 -0.97 -46.55 30.28
N SER A 183 -2.09 -46.14 29.68
CA SER A 183 -3.07 -45.23 30.33
C SER A 183 -4.34 -45.11 29.49
N ARG A 184 -5.30 -46.00 29.75
CA ARG A 184 -6.59 -46.08 29.03
C ARG A 184 -7.79 -45.53 29.82
N LEU A 185 -7.61 -44.83 30.95
CA LEU A 185 -8.73 -44.58 31.87
C LEU A 185 -9.04 -43.13 32.26
N SER A 186 -8.56 -42.13 31.52
CA SER A 186 -8.93 -40.73 31.78
C SER A 186 -9.10 -39.87 30.52
N ARG A 187 -9.58 -40.46 29.41
CA ARG A 187 -10.14 -39.67 28.29
C ARG A 187 -11.59 -39.31 28.61
N LEU A 188 -11.76 -38.37 29.54
CA LEU A 188 -13.00 -37.60 29.64
C LEU A 188 -13.27 -37.03 28.24
N ARG A 189 -14.38 -37.47 27.65
CA ARG A 189 -14.89 -37.07 26.33
C ARG A 189 -15.19 -35.58 26.31
N GLN A 190 -14.18 -34.71 26.26
CA GLN A 190 -14.39 -33.42 25.62
C GLN A 190 -14.62 -33.74 24.15
N LYS A 191 -15.88 -33.58 23.70
CA LYS A 191 -16.18 -33.69 22.28
C LYS A 191 -15.24 -32.70 21.57
N PRO A 192 -14.45 -33.15 20.58
CA PRO A 192 -13.59 -32.25 19.85
C PRO A 192 -14.45 -31.11 19.35
N TYR A 193 -14.03 -29.88 19.66
CA TYR A 193 -14.76 -28.70 19.26
C TYR A 193 -14.71 -28.65 17.73
N PRO A 194 -15.84 -28.80 17.02
CA PRO A 194 -15.80 -28.94 15.58
C PRO A 194 -15.64 -27.53 14.99
N LEU A 195 -14.40 -27.16 14.67
CA LEU A 195 -14.21 -26.22 13.57
C LEU A 195 -14.89 -26.83 12.34
N LYS A 196 -15.75 -26.06 11.68
CA LYS A 196 -16.53 -26.54 10.53
C LYS A 196 -15.62 -26.96 9.36
N LYS A 197 -14.39 -26.45 9.33
CA LYS A 197 -13.37 -26.74 8.32
C LYS A 197 -11.99 -26.94 8.95
N HIS A 198 -11.12 -27.66 8.25
CA HIS A 198 -9.70 -27.71 8.57
C HIS A 198 -9.03 -26.36 8.23
N LEU A 199 -8.10 -25.91 9.07
CA LEU A 199 -7.30 -24.72 8.80
C LEU A 199 -6.37 -24.98 7.62
N THR A 200 -6.27 -24.02 6.71
CA THR A 200 -5.21 -24.04 5.67
C THR A 200 -3.85 -23.74 6.31
N LEU A 201 -2.76 -24.03 5.58
CA LEU A 201 -1.39 -23.72 6.06
C LEU A 201 -1.22 -22.23 6.35
N ASN A 202 -1.85 -21.37 5.55
CA ASN A 202 -1.79 -19.93 5.71
C ASN A 202 -2.61 -19.47 6.92
N GLU A 203 -3.83 -19.99 7.10
CA GLU A 203 -4.64 -19.72 8.29
C GLU A 203 -3.92 -20.16 9.58
N GLU A 204 -3.33 -21.36 9.60
CA GLU A 204 -2.54 -21.84 10.73
C GLU A 204 -1.33 -20.95 11.01
N ARG A 205 -0.63 -20.47 9.96
CA ARG A 205 0.46 -19.50 10.09
C ARG A 205 -0.03 -18.17 10.69
N MET A 206 -1.15 -17.63 10.23
CA MET A 206 -1.72 -16.39 10.77
C MET A 206 -2.14 -16.55 12.24
N ILE A 207 -2.79 -17.66 12.61
CA ILE A 207 -3.14 -17.96 14.00
C ILE A 207 -1.90 -18.06 14.88
N ARG A 208 -0.86 -18.76 14.43
CA ARG A 208 0.41 -18.85 15.14
C ARG A 208 1.06 -17.49 15.34
N GLN A 209 1.10 -16.66 14.30
CA GLN A 209 1.74 -15.35 14.31
C GLN A 209 0.83 -14.24 14.83
N HIS A 210 -0.34 -14.58 15.39
CA HIS A 210 -1.36 -13.61 15.77
C HIS A 210 -0.88 -12.62 16.83
N SER A 211 -0.15 -13.10 17.85
CA SER A 211 0.61 -12.26 18.78
C SER A 211 1.85 -13.01 19.27
N GLN A 212 2.71 -12.32 20.02
CA GLN A 212 3.83 -12.96 20.71
C GLN A 212 3.37 -14.13 21.59
N GLN A 213 2.33 -13.93 22.41
CA GLN A 213 1.79 -14.96 23.30
C GLN A 213 1.15 -16.11 22.52
N ALA A 214 0.52 -15.82 21.37
CA ALA A 214 -0.01 -16.87 20.49
C ALA A 214 1.12 -17.74 19.93
N CYS A 215 2.24 -17.13 19.53
CA CYS A 215 3.42 -17.85 19.05
C CYS A 215 4.01 -18.74 20.14
N GLU A 216 4.23 -18.20 21.34
CA GLU A 216 4.74 -18.95 22.50
C GLU A 216 3.81 -20.12 22.85
N TYR A 217 2.50 -19.92 22.82
CA TYR A 217 1.54 -20.99 23.05
C TYR A 217 1.57 -22.05 21.94
N TYR A 218 1.63 -21.64 20.67
CA TYR A 218 1.72 -22.58 19.56
C TYR A 218 3.00 -23.42 19.62
N ASP A 219 4.15 -22.81 19.91
CA ASP A 219 5.43 -23.52 19.97
C ASP A 219 5.43 -24.58 21.09
N THR A 220 4.82 -24.27 22.25
CA THR A 220 4.68 -25.24 23.34
C THR A 220 3.69 -26.37 23.06
N LEU A 221 2.63 -26.10 22.27
CA LEU A 221 1.74 -27.14 21.76
C LEU A 221 2.48 -28.14 20.86
N VAL A 222 3.38 -27.65 20.00
CA VAL A 222 4.19 -28.50 19.11
C VAL A 222 5.22 -29.31 19.89
N LEU A 223 5.87 -28.71 20.90
CA LEU A 223 6.86 -29.38 21.74
C LEU A 223 6.26 -30.33 22.79
N ASN A 224 4.94 -30.28 23.00
CA ASN A 224 4.22 -31.03 24.04
C ASN A 224 4.74 -30.75 25.47
N GLU A 225 5.13 -29.50 25.72
CA GLU A 225 5.63 -29.02 27.01
C GLU A 225 4.58 -28.17 27.72
N ASN A 226 4.56 -28.18 29.06
CA ASN A 226 3.65 -27.46 29.99
C ASN A 226 2.73 -26.37 29.35
N THR A 227 1.69 -26.81 28.64
CA THR A 227 0.87 -25.94 27.77
C THR A 227 -0.06 -25.04 28.56
N ALA A 228 -0.42 -25.43 29.79
CA ALA A 228 -1.40 -24.75 30.62
C ALA A 228 -0.99 -23.30 30.95
N ARG A 229 0.29 -23.06 31.26
CA ARG A 229 0.81 -21.73 31.58
C ARG A 229 0.72 -20.78 30.38
N TYR A 230 1.19 -21.22 29.22
CA TYR A 230 1.20 -20.42 28.00
C TYR A 230 -0.20 -20.18 27.44
N LYS A 231 -1.08 -21.18 27.55
CA LYS A 231 -2.51 -21.03 27.26
C LYS A 231 -3.15 -19.94 28.12
N ALA A 232 -2.92 -19.97 29.43
CA ALA A 232 -3.48 -18.97 30.35
C ALA A 232 -2.98 -17.55 30.01
N ALA A 233 -1.67 -17.40 29.78
CA ALA A 233 -1.08 -16.11 29.39
C ALA A 233 -1.63 -15.60 28.05
N PHE A 234 -1.80 -16.49 27.07
CA PHE A 234 -2.42 -16.15 25.79
C PHE A 234 -3.88 -15.68 25.98
N LEU A 235 -4.72 -16.44 26.68
CA LEU A 235 -6.12 -16.08 26.90
C LEU A 235 -6.29 -14.80 27.74
N GLU A 236 -5.40 -14.56 28.70
CA GLU A 236 -5.36 -13.31 29.45
C GLU A 236 -4.99 -12.13 28.55
N SER A 237 -3.95 -12.30 27.72
CA SER A 237 -3.55 -11.27 26.77
C SER A 237 -4.66 -10.96 25.77
N LEU A 238 -5.36 -11.97 25.25
CA LEU A 238 -6.41 -11.82 24.24
C LEU A 238 -7.57 -10.95 24.76
N LYS A 239 -7.86 -11.01 26.07
CA LYS A 239 -8.86 -10.17 26.74
C LYS A 239 -8.40 -8.75 27.01
N SER A 240 -7.14 -8.41 26.75
CA SER A 240 -6.58 -7.09 27.03
C SER A 240 -7.00 -6.07 25.99
N ASP A 241 -7.34 -4.86 26.45
CA ASP A 241 -7.49 -3.69 25.58
C ASP A 241 -6.13 -3.22 25.02
N HIS A 242 -5.02 -3.81 25.47
CA HIS A 242 -3.66 -3.57 25.00
C HIS A 242 -3.08 -4.69 24.11
N TYR A 243 -3.90 -5.65 23.70
CA TYR A 243 -3.50 -6.72 22.78
C TYR A 243 -3.01 -6.24 21.40
N GLN A 244 -1.77 -6.56 21.04
CA GLN A 244 -1.17 -6.22 19.75
C GLN A 244 -1.17 -7.43 18.81
N VAL A 245 -1.79 -7.25 17.64
CA VAL A 245 -1.80 -8.26 16.58
C VAL A 245 -0.53 -8.12 15.73
N THR A 246 0.12 -9.25 15.46
CA THR A 246 1.34 -9.37 14.63
C THR A 246 1.15 -10.24 13.39
N ALA A 247 -0.05 -10.82 13.21
CA ALA A 247 -0.37 -11.61 12.02
C ALA A 247 -0.36 -10.73 10.76
N SER A 248 -0.03 -11.37 9.64
CA SER A 248 0.18 -10.71 8.36
C SER A 248 -0.20 -11.64 7.20
N TYR A 249 -0.80 -11.06 6.16
CA TYR A 249 -0.99 -11.66 4.84
C TYR A 249 0.32 -11.63 4.02
N GLY A 250 1.37 -10.98 4.52
CA GLY A 250 2.70 -10.97 3.95
C GLY A 250 2.78 -10.22 2.62
N ALA A 251 3.57 -10.76 1.70
CA ALA A 251 3.83 -10.14 0.40
C ALA A 251 2.54 -10.01 -0.45
N GLU A 252 1.63 -10.98 -0.36
CA GLU A 252 0.36 -10.95 -1.11
C GLU A 252 -0.53 -9.81 -0.63
N GLY A 253 -0.70 -9.65 0.69
CA GLY A 253 -1.44 -8.53 1.27
C GLY A 253 -0.80 -7.17 0.96
N THR A 254 0.54 -7.12 0.95
CA THR A 254 1.30 -5.92 0.57
C THR A 254 1.08 -5.55 -0.90
N SER A 255 1.17 -6.53 -1.81
CA SER A 255 0.92 -6.32 -3.25
C SER A 255 -0.51 -5.83 -3.49
N ARG A 256 -1.49 -6.46 -2.84
CA ARG A 256 -2.89 -6.06 -2.97
C ARG A 256 -3.15 -4.65 -2.49
N LEU A 257 -2.57 -4.25 -1.35
CA LEU A 257 -2.69 -2.89 -0.86
C LEU A 257 -2.10 -1.88 -1.86
N LEU A 258 -0.94 -2.21 -2.45
CA LEU A 258 -0.34 -1.39 -3.49
C LEU A 258 -1.28 -1.28 -4.72
N ASP A 259 -1.83 -2.40 -5.19
CA ASP A 259 -2.75 -2.42 -6.34
C ASP A 259 -3.98 -1.54 -6.08
N HIS A 260 -4.55 -1.56 -4.88
CA HIS A 260 -5.67 -0.68 -4.51
C HIS A 260 -5.30 0.80 -4.50
N LEU A 261 -4.10 1.15 -4.02
CA LEU A 261 -3.61 2.53 -4.04
C LEU A 261 -3.33 3.02 -5.48
N LEU A 262 -2.95 2.10 -6.37
CA LEU A 262 -2.67 2.37 -7.78
C LEU A 262 -3.90 2.31 -8.70
N ALA A 263 -5.01 1.71 -8.26
CA ALA A 263 -6.19 1.47 -9.10
C ALA A 263 -6.77 2.75 -9.75
N ASN A 264 -6.68 3.88 -9.06
CA ASN A 264 -7.17 5.17 -9.55
C ASN A 264 -6.13 5.97 -10.34
N GLN A 265 -4.87 5.50 -10.40
CA GLN A 265 -3.81 6.16 -11.14
C GLN A 265 -3.90 5.75 -12.61
N LYS A 266 -4.09 6.74 -13.48
CA LYS A 266 -4.28 6.51 -14.93
C LYS A 266 -3.24 7.23 -15.78
N SER A 267 -2.38 8.00 -15.14
CA SER A 267 -1.36 8.80 -15.81
C SER A 267 -0.16 9.01 -14.89
N PRO A 268 1.01 9.39 -15.44
CA PRO A 268 2.15 9.79 -14.62
C PRO A 268 1.87 11.05 -13.77
N PHE A 269 0.87 11.86 -14.13
CA PHE A 269 0.44 12.99 -13.31
C PHE A 269 -0.21 12.53 -12.02
N ASP A 270 -1.17 11.61 -12.12
CA ASP A 270 -1.89 11.10 -10.96
C ASP A 270 -0.91 10.44 -9.98
N LEU A 271 0.00 9.61 -10.51
CA LEU A 271 1.05 8.97 -9.72
C LEU A 271 1.98 10.00 -9.05
N SER A 272 2.39 11.05 -9.78
CA SER A 272 3.23 12.11 -9.20
C SER A 272 2.54 12.89 -8.09
N ASN A 273 1.23 13.12 -8.21
CA ASN A 273 0.43 13.78 -7.18
C ASN A 273 0.32 12.89 -5.95
N LEU A 274 0.08 11.58 -6.13
CA LEU A 274 0.07 10.61 -5.05
C LEU A 274 1.40 10.63 -4.27
N LEU A 275 2.55 10.63 -4.97
CA LEU A 275 3.87 10.69 -4.33
C LEU A 275 4.06 11.98 -3.52
N VAL A 276 3.71 13.13 -4.07
CA VAL A 276 3.94 14.43 -3.40
C VAL A 276 2.98 14.67 -2.24
N GLU A 277 1.73 14.25 -2.37
CA GLU A 277 0.70 14.50 -1.37
C GLU A 277 0.88 13.60 -0.12
N TYR A 278 1.34 12.35 -0.31
CA TYR A 278 1.33 11.35 0.75
C TYR A 278 2.72 10.86 1.19
N LEU A 279 3.77 11.09 0.38
CA LEU A 279 5.10 10.55 0.67
C LEU A 279 6.18 11.62 0.80
N PRO A 280 7.04 11.54 1.83
CA PRO A 280 8.27 12.31 1.83
C PRO A 280 9.20 11.81 0.71
N ARG A 281 10.01 12.71 0.16
CA ARG A 281 10.83 12.42 -1.04
C ARG A 281 11.73 11.19 -0.92
N HIS A 282 12.30 10.95 0.25
CA HIS A 282 13.21 9.82 0.47
C HIS A 282 12.50 8.46 0.41
N HIS A 283 11.16 8.40 0.51
CA HIS A 283 10.38 7.17 0.33
C HIS A 283 9.99 6.90 -1.12
N TRP A 284 10.10 7.89 -2.02
CA TRP A 284 9.70 7.71 -3.42
C TRP A 284 10.41 6.53 -4.10
N PRO A 285 11.73 6.29 -3.93
CA PRO A 285 12.39 5.16 -4.57
C PRO A 285 11.87 3.80 -4.08
N ILE A 286 11.64 3.66 -2.76
CA ILE A 286 11.13 2.42 -2.17
C ILE A 286 9.74 2.12 -2.73
N PHE A 287 8.87 3.13 -2.79
CA PHE A 287 7.53 3.01 -3.37
C PHE A 287 7.58 2.67 -4.86
N MET A 288 8.36 3.40 -5.66
CA MET A 288 8.47 3.18 -7.11
C MET A 288 8.98 1.78 -7.44
N ASN A 289 9.97 1.28 -6.69
CA ASN A 289 10.53 -0.06 -6.88
C ASN A 289 9.54 -1.19 -6.53
N ALA A 290 8.50 -0.90 -5.75
CA ALA A 290 7.46 -1.87 -5.42
C ALA A 290 6.41 -2.02 -6.53
N ILE A 291 6.27 -1.01 -7.40
CA ILE A 291 5.29 -1.04 -8.50
C ILE A 291 5.74 -2.07 -9.53
N SER A 292 4.86 -3.04 -9.83
CA SER A 292 5.16 -4.02 -10.86
C SER A 292 5.36 -3.35 -12.22
N ARG A 293 6.24 -3.90 -13.05
CA ARG A 293 6.54 -3.36 -14.38
C ARG A 293 5.30 -3.22 -15.27
N THR A 294 4.43 -4.22 -15.24
CA THR A 294 3.15 -4.19 -15.95
C THR A 294 2.32 -2.97 -15.55
N GLU A 295 2.21 -2.73 -14.25
CA GLU A 295 1.39 -1.66 -13.70
C GLU A 295 2.00 -0.28 -13.94
N LEU A 296 3.32 -0.15 -13.79
CA LEU A 296 4.02 1.08 -14.10
C LEU A 296 3.87 1.47 -15.58
N PHE A 297 4.02 0.52 -16.51
CA PHE A 297 3.82 0.79 -17.94
C PHE A 297 2.37 1.14 -18.26
N ARG A 298 1.41 0.48 -17.62
CA ARG A 298 -0.01 0.81 -17.75
C ARG A 298 -0.28 2.26 -17.32
N ILE A 299 0.22 2.66 -16.16
CA ILE A 299 -0.02 4.00 -15.57
C ILE A 299 0.75 5.09 -16.32
N VAL A 300 2.05 4.89 -16.54
CA VAL A 300 2.95 5.92 -17.07
C VAL A 300 2.83 6.05 -18.58
N MET A 301 2.68 4.91 -19.28
CA MET A 301 2.80 4.84 -20.74
C MET A 301 1.47 4.52 -21.42
N GLY A 302 0.46 4.05 -20.69
CA GLY A 302 -0.77 3.54 -21.28
C GLY A 302 -0.56 2.25 -22.08
N ILE A 303 0.52 1.50 -21.81
CA ILE A 303 0.85 0.25 -22.51
C ILE A 303 0.41 -0.94 -21.66
N ASP A 304 -0.47 -1.78 -22.21
CA ASP A 304 -0.82 -3.08 -21.64
C ASP A 304 0.23 -4.12 -22.07
N LEU A 305 1.23 -4.35 -21.21
CA LEU A 305 2.31 -5.31 -21.47
C LEU A 305 1.80 -6.77 -21.67
N PRO A 306 0.88 -7.31 -20.87
CA PRO A 306 0.27 -8.61 -21.12
C PRO A 306 -0.36 -8.73 -22.51
N HIS A 307 -1.12 -7.72 -22.95
CA HIS A 307 -1.70 -7.71 -24.29
C HIS A 307 -0.62 -7.66 -25.36
N LEU A 308 0.34 -6.73 -25.23
CA LEU A 308 1.46 -6.59 -26.16
C LEU A 308 2.26 -7.90 -26.27
N ARG A 309 2.51 -8.59 -25.14
CA ARG A 309 3.23 -9.86 -25.10
C ARG A 309 2.50 -10.97 -25.85
N ARG A 310 1.16 -11.03 -25.79
CA ARG A 310 0.35 -12.02 -26.52
C ARG A 310 0.36 -11.79 -28.03
N SER A 311 0.55 -10.55 -28.47
CA SER A 311 0.59 -10.18 -29.89
C SER A 311 1.86 -10.62 -30.62
N TYR A 312 2.95 -10.92 -29.89
CA TYR A 312 4.23 -11.30 -30.48
C TYR A 312 4.70 -12.68 -30.00
N ARG A 313 4.91 -13.60 -30.95
CA ARG A 313 5.40 -14.96 -30.64
C ARG A 313 6.88 -14.95 -30.22
N ASN A 314 7.67 -14.02 -30.74
CA ASN A 314 9.10 -13.90 -30.47
C ASN A 314 9.35 -12.94 -29.29
N LEU A 315 10.15 -13.36 -28.30
CA LEU A 315 10.54 -12.54 -27.15
C LEU A 315 11.38 -11.31 -27.54
N GLU A 316 12.30 -11.45 -28.48
CA GLU A 316 13.15 -10.37 -28.96
C GLU A 316 12.34 -9.32 -29.74
N GLU A 317 11.38 -9.77 -30.53
CA GLU A 317 10.46 -8.87 -31.24
C GLU A 317 9.58 -8.09 -30.26
N PHE A 318 9.01 -8.78 -29.25
CA PHE A 318 8.26 -8.13 -28.17
C PHE A 318 9.08 -7.05 -27.47
N LYS A 319 10.31 -7.36 -27.03
CA LYS A 319 11.19 -6.40 -26.34
C LYS A 319 11.54 -5.20 -27.22
N ARG A 320 11.80 -5.45 -28.52
CA ARG A 320 12.09 -4.38 -29.48
C ARG A 320 10.89 -3.44 -29.66
N VAL A 321 9.69 -4.00 -29.84
CA VAL A 321 8.45 -3.21 -29.99
C VAL A 321 8.14 -2.44 -28.71
N GLN A 322 8.22 -3.09 -27.55
CA GLN A 322 8.05 -2.43 -26.25
C GLN A 322 8.98 -1.22 -26.09
N LEU A 323 10.26 -1.38 -26.43
CA LEU A 323 11.25 -0.29 -26.34
C LEU A 323 10.92 0.86 -27.31
N GLN A 324 10.48 0.54 -28.53
CA GLN A 324 10.07 1.52 -29.53
C GLN A 324 8.84 2.32 -29.08
N ASP A 325 7.79 1.63 -28.62
CA ASP A 325 6.55 2.25 -28.12
C ASP A 325 6.84 3.13 -26.90
N ALA A 326 7.65 2.63 -25.96
CA ALA A 326 8.06 3.37 -24.78
C ALA A 326 8.77 4.69 -25.15
N ASP A 327 9.76 4.62 -26.04
CA ASP A 327 10.51 5.81 -26.46
C ASP A 327 9.62 6.81 -27.23
N GLN A 328 8.67 6.32 -28.05
CA GLN A 328 7.71 7.18 -28.74
C GLN A 328 6.76 7.88 -27.76
N ILE A 329 6.22 7.16 -26.78
CA ILE A 329 5.30 7.71 -25.78
C ILE A 329 6.01 8.71 -24.88
N LEU A 330 7.20 8.39 -24.36
CA LEU A 330 7.97 9.33 -23.55
C LEU A 330 8.33 10.59 -24.33
N SER A 331 8.68 10.47 -25.60
CA SER A 331 8.91 11.64 -26.47
C SER A 331 7.67 12.53 -26.57
N LYS A 332 6.47 11.95 -26.69
CA LYS A 332 5.20 12.70 -26.71
C LYS A 332 4.87 13.33 -25.36
N LEU A 333 5.06 12.59 -24.27
CA LEU A 333 4.82 13.06 -22.90
C LEU A 333 5.73 14.22 -22.50
N VAL A 334 6.93 14.29 -23.08
CA VAL A 334 7.85 15.42 -22.90
C VAL A 334 7.47 16.65 -23.73
N GLN A 335 6.91 16.44 -24.93
CA GLN A 335 6.40 17.54 -25.74
C GLN A 335 5.14 18.17 -25.14
N PHE A 336 4.36 17.37 -24.41
CA PHE A 336 3.30 17.88 -23.56
C PHE A 336 3.94 18.74 -22.45
N LYS A 337 3.58 20.03 -22.37
CA LYS A 337 4.10 20.97 -21.37
C LYS A 337 3.07 21.14 -20.25
N PRO A 338 3.10 20.32 -19.21
CA PRO A 338 2.05 20.30 -18.20
C PRO A 338 2.25 21.46 -17.24
N ALA A 339 1.16 21.98 -16.68
CA ALA A 339 1.26 22.88 -15.55
C ALA A 339 1.39 22.06 -14.26
N PHE A 340 2.50 22.25 -13.53
CA PHE A 340 2.72 21.61 -12.23
C PHE A 340 2.49 22.61 -11.09
N ALA A 341 1.88 22.13 -9.99
CA ALA A 341 1.62 22.95 -8.81
C ALA A 341 2.91 23.37 -8.08
N SER A 342 3.94 22.52 -8.11
CA SER A 342 5.24 22.79 -7.48
C SER A 342 6.39 22.11 -8.22
N GLU A 343 7.63 22.52 -7.90
CA GLU A 343 8.83 21.83 -8.39
C GLU A 343 8.90 20.37 -7.90
N SER A 344 8.34 20.07 -6.71
CA SER A 344 8.25 18.69 -6.20
C SER A 344 7.34 17.82 -7.07
N ASN A 345 6.21 18.35 -7.57
CA ASN A 345 5.35 17.62 -8.52
C ASN A 345 6.09 17.32 -9.82
N LEU A 346 6.84 18.30 -10.34
CA LEU A 346 7.66 18.08 -11.54
C LEU A 346 8.74 17.01 -11.31
N ARG A 347 9.40 17.00 -10.15
CA ARG A 347 10.39 15.96 -9.79
C ARG A 347 9.77 14.57 -9.71
N ALA A 348 8.64 14.45 -9.00
CA ALA A 348 7.92 13.19 -8.87
C ALA A 348 7.47 12.67 -10.25
N TYR A 349 6.97 13.57 -11.11
CA TYR A 349 6.60 13.24 -12.48
C TYR A 349 7.80 12.74 -13.30
N LEU A 350 8.91 13.48 -13.28
CA LEU A 350 10.15 13.07 -13.95
C LEU A 350 10.66 11.72 -13.44
N LEU A 351 10.56 11.46 -12.14
CA LEU A 351 10.93 10.17 -11.54
C LEU A 351 10.05 9.02 -12.06
N CYS A 352 8.74 9.24 -12.22
CA CYS A 352 7.83 8.25 -12.81
C CYS A 352 8.23 7.91 -14.25
N LEU A 353 8.54 8.94 -15.06
CA LEU A 353 9.00 8.75 -16.44
C LEU A 353 10.36 8.05 -16.50
N LEU A 354 11.27 8.40 -15.58
CA LEU A 354 12.61 7.84 -15.50
C LEU A 354 12.59 6.36 -15.10
N GLU A 355 11.74 5.99 -14.16
CA GLU A 355 11.54 4.58 -13.76
C GLU A 355 11.01 3.75 -14.94
N ALA A 356 10.01 4.25 -15.66
CA ALA A 356 9.49 3.56 -16.85
C ALA A 356 10.56 3.45 -17.96
N TYR A 357 11.40 4.48 -18.11
CA TYR A 357 12.55 4.46 -19.01
C TYR A 357 13.58 3.39 -18.61
N ASP A 358 13.96 3.32 -17.33
CA ASP A 358 14.93 2.35 -16.83
C ASP A 358 14.45 0.92 -17.05
N GLN A 359 13.21 0.61 -16.64
CA GLN A 359 12.62 -0.73 -16.82
C GLN A 359 12.40 -1.11 -18.29
N SER A 360 12.18 -0.13 -19.17
CA SER A 360 12.15 -0.37 -20.62
C SER A 360 13.53 -0.71 -21.17
N ARG A 361 14.55 0.05 -20.71
CA ARG A 361 15.92 -0.04 -21.21
C ARG A 361 16.64 -1.29 -20.68
N GLU A 362 16.37 -1.74 -19.46
CA GLU A 362 16.96 -2.94 -18.87
C GLU A 362 16.61 -4.20 -19.66
N GLU A 363 15.35 -4.38 -20.05
CA GLU A 363 14.92 -5.56 -20.81
C GLU A 363 15.06 -5.44 -22.32
N GLY A 364 15.15 -4.21 -22.82
CA GLY A 364 15.27 -3.92 -24.24
C GLY A 364 16.62 -4.36 -24.82
N PRO A 365 16.71 -4.49 -26.16
CA PRO A 365 17.97 -4.76 -26.83
C PRO A 365 18.98 -3.62 -26.60
N GLU A 366 20.27 -3.94 -26.74
CA GLU A 366 21.39 -2.98 -26.58
C GLU A 366 21.20 -1.73 -27.47
N PHE A 367 20.73 -1.95 -28.70
CA PHE A 367 20.43 -0.91 -29.67
C PHE A 367 18.99 -1.04 -30.18
N LYS A 368 18.36 0.08 -30.51
CA LYS A 368 16.97 0.11 -31.02
C LYS A 368 16.81 -0.44 -32.44
N SER A 369 17.88 -0.43 -33.22
CA SER A 369 17.90 -0.83 -34.63
C SER A 369 19.28 -1.39 -35.01
N ASP A 370 19.30 -2.23 -36.04
CA ASP A 370 20.53 -2.82 -36.58
C ASP A 370 21.50 -1.74 -37.10
N ALA A 371 20.96 -0.66 -37.68
CA ALA A 371 21.75 0.51 -38.07
C ALA A 371 22.38 1.23 -36.85
N GLY A 372 21.64 1.32 -35.74
CA GLY A 372 22.17 1.86 -34.48
C GLY A 372 23.28 1.00 -33.90
N GLN A 373 23.18 -0.33 -34.03
CA GLN A 373 24.23 -1.27 -33.67
C GLN A 373 25.48 -1.08 -34.53
N TYR A 374 25.31 -0.99 -35.85
CA TYR A 374 26.40 -0.77 -36.81
C TYR A 374 27.14 0.54 -36.54
N ILE A 375 26.41 1.65 -36.43
CA ILE A 375 27.00 2.98 -36.16
C ILE A 375 27.63 3.04 -34.76
N GLY A 376 26.97 2.47 -33.75
CA GLY A 376 27.49 2.40 -32.39
C GLY A 376 28.83 1.67 -32.33
N SER A 377 28.95 0.55 -33.07
CA SER A 377 30.18 -0.21 -33.16
C SER A 377 31.31 0.50 -33.91
N LEU A 378 30.99 1.35 -34.89
CA LEU A 378 31.98 1.99 -35.78
C LEU A 378 32.52 3.32 -35.27
N PHE A 379 31.68 4.11 -34.60
CA PHE A 379 32.03 5.51 -34.29
C PHE A 379 32.12 5.81 -32.80
N SER A 380 31.79 4.86 -31.91
CA SER A 380 31.67 5.10 -30.46
C SER A 380 30.74 6.28 -30.12
N LEU A 381 29.86 6.67 -31.05
CA LEU A 381 28.91 7.78 -30.92
C LEU A 381 27.60 7.35 -30.28
N ALA A 382 27.40 6.05 -30.06
CA ALA A 382 26.23 5.50 -29.38
C ALA A 382 26.61 5.02 -27.98
N PHE A 383 25.93 5.55 -26.97
CA PHE A 383 26.07 5.07 -25.60
C PHE A 383 25.46 3.67 -25.44
N SER A 384 26.19 2.80 -24.74
CA SER A 384 25.72 1.46 -24.39
C SER A 384 24.47 1.53 -23.50
N ARG A 385 23.77 0.42 -23.36
CA ARG A 385 22.66 0.27 -22.41
C ARG A 385 23.12 0.57 -20.99
N SER A 386 24.30 0.09 -20.59
CA SER A 386 24.83 0.31 -19.25
C SER A 386 25.21 1.78 -19.01
N ASP A 387 25.76 2.47 -20.00
CA ASP A 387 26.03 3.92 -19.91
C ASP A 387 24.75 4.72 -19.74
N LYS A 388 23.69 4.35 -20.48
CA LYS A 388 22.37 4.99 -20.39
C LYS A 388 21.72 4.79 -19.02
N LEU A 389 21.75 3.56 -18.50
CA LEU A 389 21.21 3.25 -17.17
C LEU A 389 22.02 3.96 -16.07
N ARG A 390 23.35 3.99 -16.18
CA ARG A 390 24.20 4.72 -15.23
C ARG A 390 23.93 6.23 -15.26
N ALA A 391 23.76 6.81 -16.43
CA ALA A 391 23.37 8.21 -16.58
C ALA A 391 21.98 8.48 -15.99
N SER A 392 21.02 7.59 -16.24
CA SER A 392 19.69 7.65 -15.66
C SER A 392 19.74 7.64 -14.13
N GLN A 393 20.55 6.76 -13.52
CA GLN A 393 20.76 6.74 -12.07
C GLN A 393 21.31 8.07 -11.54
N VAL A 394 22.28 8.68 -12.22
CA VAL A 394 22.81 10.00 -11.84
C VAL A 394 21.71 11.07 -11.91
N PHE A 395 20.83 11.00 -12.92
CA PHE A 395 19.70 11.91 -13.00
C PHE A 395 18.66 11.65 -11.92
N ARG A 396 18.39 10.39 -11.57
CA ARG A 396 17.55 9.99 -10.44
C ARG A 396 18.08 10.58 -9.14
N ASP A 397 19.37 10.44 -8.87
CA ASP A 397 20.03 10.98 -7.67
C ASP A 397 19.92 12.52 -7.60
N PHE A 398 20.02 13.20 -8.75
CA PHE A 398 19.76 14.64 -8.86
C PHE A 398 18.31 15.00 -8.50
N LEU A 399 17.32 14.27 -9.04
CA LEU A 399 15.90 14.50 -8.75
C LEU A 399 15.58 14.30 -7.25
N LEU A 400 16.24 13.32 -6.62
CA LEU A 400 16.05 12.93 -5.22
C LEU A 400 16.93 13.68 -4.22
N SER A 401 17.86 14.52 -4.70
CA SER A 401 18.79 15.25 -3.85
C SER A 401 18.14 15.98 -2.66
N ASP A 402 18.82 15.96 -1.52
CA ASP A 402 18.41 16.61 -0.27
C ASP A 402 19.59 17.43 0.33
N PRO A 403 19.46 18.76 0.52
CA PRO A 403 18.36 19.59 0.04
C PRO A 403 18.22 19.53 -1.50
N PRO A 404 17.02 19.81 -2.05
CA PRO A 404 16.81 19.82 -3.50
C PRO A 404 17.73 20.82 -4.20
N TRP A 405 18.51 20.32 -5.16
CA TRP A 405 19.22 21.17 -6.13
C TRP A 405 18.26 21.77 -7.14
N PRO A 406 18.27 23.08 -7.46
CA PRO A 406 17.35 23.65 -8.44
C PRO A 406 17.34 22.84 -9.75
N LEU A 407 16.17 22.46 -10.26
CA LEU A 407 16.07 21.65 -11.50
C LEU A 407 16.78 22.29 -12.70
N ALA A 408 16.90 23.61 -12.72
CA ALA A 408 17.60 24.35 -13.75
C ALA A 408 19.14 24.19 -13.72
N ASP A 409 19.72 23.68 -12.62
CA ASP A 409 21.17 23.60 -12.38
C ASP A 409 21.70 22.17 -12.23
N LEU A 410 21.30 21.28 -13.16
CA LEU A 410 21.89 19.95 -13.26
C LEU A 410 23.42 20.00 -13.45
N ALA A 411 23.93 20.97 -14.22
CA ALA A 411 25.36 21.12 -14.46
C ALA A 411 26.13 21.44 -13.16
N GLY A 412 25.59 22.33 -12.30
CA GLY A 412 26.16 22.62 -10.99
C GLY A 412 26.18 21.39 -10.08
N TYR A 413 25.09 20.63 -10.05
CA TYR A 413 25.02 19.36 -9.33
C TYR A 413 26.11 18.38 -9.81
N LEU A 414 26.25 18.19 -11.13
CA LEU A 414 27.22 17.25 -11.70
C LEU A 414 28.67 17.70 -11.42
N ARG A 415 28.96 19.00 -11.48
CA ARG A 415 30.29 19.53 -11.12
C ARG A 415 30.61 19.29 -9.66
N LYS A 416 29.69 19.59 -8.75
CA LYS A 416 29.90 19.39 -7.31
C LYS A 416 30.24 17.93 -6.96
N ASN A 417 29.65 16.98 -7.68
CA ASN A 417 29.84 15.56 -7.42
C ASN A 417 30.94 14.90 -8.28
N ASN A 418 31.72 15.67 -9.06
CA ASN A 418 32.72 15.15 -9.99
C ASN A 418 32.16 14.14 -11.02
N LEU A 419 30.92 14.37 -11.48
CA LEU A 419 30.17 13.52 -12.40
C LEU A 419 30.08 14.11 -13.82
N LEU A 420 30.42 15.40 -14.00
CA LEU A 420 30.19 16.12 -15.26
C LEU A 420 30.85 15.41 -16.46
N ASP A 421 32.16 15.17 -16.41
CA ASP A 421 32.89 14.59 -17.55
C ASP A 421 32.44 13.16 -17.89
N LYS A 422 31.89 12.44 -16.91
CA LYS A 422 31.48 11.03 -17.05
C LYS A 422 30.05 10.88 -17.57
N HIS A 423 29.16 11.81 -17.22
CA HIS A 423 27.72 11.64 -17.44
C HIS A 423 27.07 12.74 -18.27
N TRP A 424 27.73 13.89 -18.47
CA TRP A 424 27.15 15.00 -19.24
C TRP A 424 26.81 14.59 -20.66
N GLY A 425 27.72 13.88 -21.35
CA GLY A 425 27.49 13.37 -22.71
C GLY A 425 26.22 12.52 -22.79
N PRO A 426 26.13 11.37 -22.07
CA PRO A 426 24.93 10.53 -22.04
C PRO A 426 23.63 11.27 -21.66
N LEU A 427 23.71 12.27 -20.78
CA LEU A 427 22.56 13.05 -20.31
C LEU A 427 22.12 14.15 -21.27
N THR A 428 22.98 14.64 -22.17
CA THR A 428 22.71 15.84 -22.97
C THR A 428 22.85 15.64 -24.48
N THR A 429 23.54 14.59 -24.91
CA THR A 429 23.79 14.36 -26.33
C THR A 429 22.56 13.71 -26.96
N MET A 430 21.85 14.49 -27.77
CA MET A 430 20.87 13.97 -28.71
C MET A 430 21.61 13.21 -29.81
N THR A 431 21.55 11.88 -29.81
CA THR A 431 22.11 11.11 -30.93
C THR A 431 21.22 11.28 -32.15
N HIS A 432 21.78 11.78 -33.27
CA HIS A 432 21.06 11.95 -34.55
C HIS A 432 20.42 10.66 -35.11
N PHE A 433 20.76 9.49 -34.56
CA PHE A 433 20.32 8.18 -35.03
C PHE A 433 19.16 7.57 -34.21
N GLY A 434 18.38 8.42 -33.55
CA GLY A 434 17.15 8.06 -32.87
C GLY A 434 16.96 8.88 -31.60
N ASN A 435 15.72 9.32 -31.33
CA ASN A 435 15.40 10.10 -30.13
C ASN A 435 15.89 9.37 -28.87
N ASN A 436 16.99 9.83 -28.28
CA ASN A 436 17.40 9.37 -26.97
C ASN A 436 16.52 10.07 -25.94
N THR A 437 15.62 9.30 -25.35
CA THR A 437 14.57 9.80 -24.48
C THR A 437 15.10 10.45 -23.20
N LEU A 438 16.25 9.97 -22.68
CA LEU A 438 16.85 10.50 -21.45
C LEU A 438 17.28 11.98 -21.59
N PRO A 439 18.06 12.39 -22.61
CA PRO A 439 18.30 13.80 -22.89
C PRO A 439 17.04 14.67 -23.02
N THR A 440 15.98 14.12 -23.61
CA THR A 440 14.70 14.83 -23.74
C THR A 440 14.05 15.07 -22.36
N LEU A 441 14.06 14.07 -21.47
CA LEU A 441 13.60 14.22 -20.08
C LEU A 441 14.43 15.25 -19.31
N VAL A 442 15.75 15.23 -19.47
CA VAL A 442 16.66 16.20 -18.83
C VAL A 442 16.38 17.62 -19.29
N LEU A 443 16.24 17.84 -20.61
CA LEU A 443 15.94 19.16 -21.15
C LEU A 443 14.58 19.69 -20.68
N MET A 444 13.56 18.83 -20.59
CA MET A 444 12.27 19.19 -20.01
C MET A 444 12.42 19.64 -18.57
N ALA A 445 13.14 18.87 -17.75
CA ALA A 445 13.38 19.20 -16.35
C ALA A 445 14.05 20.58 -16.19
N MET A 446 15.06 20.86 -17.01
CA MET A 446 15.79 22.12 -16.99
C MET A 446 14.93 23.31 -17.47
N ASP A 447 14.18 23.15 -18.58
CA ASP A 447 13.32 24.22 -19.12
C ASP A 447 12.22 24.58 -18.12
N MET A 448 11.53 23.57 -17.59
CA MET A 448 10.46 23.78 -16.62
C MET A 448 10.98 24.27 -15.27
N GLY A 449 12.15 23.81 -14.84
CA GLY A 449 12.86 24.33 -13.65
C GLY A 449 13.13 25.83 -13.75
N ARG A 450 13.60 26.31 -14.91
CA ARG A 450 13.80 27.76 -15.13
C ARG A 450 12.49 28.54 -15.03
N GLN A 451 11.39 27.99 -15.53
CA GLN A 451 10.08 28.66 -15.44
C GLN A 451 9.62 28.81 -13.98
N PHE A 452 9.91 27.84 -13.10
CA PHE A 452 9.62 27.96 -11.67
C PHE A 452 10.44 29.08 -11.00
N GLU A 453 11.73 29.18 -11.29
CA GLU A 453 12.59 30.25 -10.78
C GLU A 453 12.14 31.64 -11.25
N LEU A 454 11.77 31.76 -12.53
CA LEU A 454 11.21 33.01 -13.08
C LEU A 454 9.89 33.40 -12.38
N LYS A 455 8.99 32.45 -12.12
CA LYS A 455 7.75 32.71 -11.38
C LYS A 455 8.05 33.16 -9.95
N LYS A 456 8.96 32.47 -9.24
CA LYS A 456 9.33 32.80 -7.86
C LYS A 456 9.88 34.22 -7.73
N THR A 457 10.80 34.61 -8.61
CA THR A 457 11.36 35.97 -8.63
C THR A 457 10.31 37.03 -8.97
N SER A 458 9.35 36.72 -9.87
CA SER A 458 8.26 37.65 -10.21
C SER A 458 7.29 37.89 -9.06
N THR A 459 6.97 36.85 -8.27
CA THR A 459 6.08 36.96 -7.10
C THR A 459 6.75 37.77 -5.99
N GLN A 460 8.04 37.53 -5.72
CA GLN A 460 8.79 38.29 -4.70
C GLN A 460 8.85 39.79 -5.00
N LYS A 461 9.03 40.17 -6.28
CA LYS A 461 9.01 41.58 -6.72
C LYS A 461 7.66 42.26 -6.60
N ARG A 462 6.54 41.52 -6.53
CA ARG A 462 5.19 42.09 -6.36
C ARG A 462 4.82 42.30 -4.90
N THR A 463 5.45 41.56 -4.00
CA THR A 463 5.22 41.63 -2.55
C THR A 463 6.14 42.62 -1.82
N GLN A 464 7.20 43.07 -2.50
CA GLN A 464 8.06 44.19 -2.09
C GLN A 464 7.54 45.47 -2.74
#